data_AF-A0A2N2EXI0-F1
#
_entry.id   AF-A0A2N2EXI0-F1
#
_cell.length_a   1.000
_cell.length_b   1.000
_cell.length_c   1.000
_cell.angle_alpha   90.00
_cell.angle_beta   90.00
_cell.angle_gamma   90.00
#
_symmetry.space_group_name_H-M   'P 1'
#
loop_
_entity.id
_entity.type
_entity.pdbx_description
1 polymer ?
#
loop_
_entity_poly.entity_id
_entity_poly.type
_entity_poly.pdbx_seq_one_letter_code
_entity_poly.pdbx_strand_id
1 'polypeptide(L)'
;MAYANTLKIFEALRPVFDEPKSKAIASAVESALETNNSSLLNEIATKDDLRKLEIKMEQVRTEIIKWMFIFWIGQFASITAVLFLFFKK
;
A
#
# COMPACT_ATOMS: atom_id res chain seq x y z
N MET A 1 -21.41 -13.84 11.28
CA MET A 1 -22.20 -12.85 10.52
C MET A 1 -22.69 -13.40 9.18
N ALA A 2 -21.85 -14.19 8.48
CA ALA A 2 -22.14 -15.03 7.31
C ALA A 2 -23.57 -15.64 7.24
N TYR A 3 -23.91 -16.52 8.18
CA TYR A 3 -25.20 -17.23 8.23
C TYR A 3 -26.45 -16.35 8.11
N ALA A 4 -26.43 -15.10 8.60
CA ALA A 4 -27.60 -14.21 8.56
C ALA A 4 -27.89 -13.68 7.14
N ASN A 5 -26.88 -13.57 6.27
CA ASN A 5 -27.03 -13.07 4.91
C ASN A 5 -27.48 -14.19 3.96
N THR A 6 -26.89 -15.37 4.10
CA THR A 6 -27.26 -16.58 3.34
C THR A 6 -28.69 -17.03 3.63
N LEU A 7 -29.16 -16.89 4.89
CA LEU A 7 -30.54 -17.19 5.25
C LEU A 7 -31.54 -16.25 4.57
N LYS A 8 -31.24 -14.94 4.53
CA LYS A 8 -32.08 -13.94 3.86
C LYS A 8 -32.12 -14.13 2.34
N ILE A 9 -30.98 -14.45 1.73
CA ILE A 9 -30.89 -14.77 0.30
C ILE A 9 -31.71 -16.03 0.01
N PHE A 10 -31.57 -17.07 0.83
CA PHE A 10 -32.36 -18.30 0.73
C PHE A 10 -33.86 -18.05 0.86
N GLU A 11 -34.31 -17.25 1.85
CA GLU A 11 -35.72 -16.91 2.05
C GLU A 11 -36.32 -16.13 0.87
N ALA A 12 -35.54 -15.23 0.26
CA ALA A 12 -35.97 -14.48 -0.93
C ALA A 12 -36.03 -15.33 -2.21
N LEU A 13 -35.20 -16.39 -2.32
CA LEU A 13 -35.13 -17.29 -3.48
C LEU A 13 -36.06 -18.51 -3.38
N ARG A 14 -36.42 -18.93 -2.17
CA ARG A 14 -37.34 -20.03 -1.86
C ARG A 14 -38.70 -20.00 -2.59
N PRO A 15 -39.37 -18.86 -2.81
CA PRO A 15 -40.64 -18.85 -3.55
C PRO A 15 -40.51 -19.12 -5.05
N VAL A 16 -39.29 -19.05 -5.62
CA VAL A 16 -39.04 -19.20 -7.07
C VAL A 16 -38.24 -20.47 -7.41
N PHE A 17 -37.54 -21.06 -6.43
CA PHE A 17 -36.67 -22.23 -6.62
C PHE A 17 -36.83 -23.28 -5.51
N ASP A 18 -36.80 -24.57 -5.87
CA ASP A 18 -36.74 -25.71 -4.94
C ASP A 18 -35.63 -25.53 -3.88
N GLU A 19 -35.89 -26.00 -2.66
CA GLU A 19 -35.00 -25.92 -1.48
C GLU A 19 -33.50 -26.19 -1.77
N PRO A 20 -33.11 -27.26 -2.49
CA PRO A 20 -31.71 -27.51 -2.83
C PRO A 20 -31.10 -26.45 -3.78
N LYS A 21 -31.88 -25.89 -4.71
CA LYS A 21 -31.38 -24.87 -5.67
C LYS A 21 -31.19 -23.53 -4.99
N SER A 22 -32.13 -23.13 -4.12
CA SER A 22 -32.04 -21.89 -3.35
C SER A 22 -30.83 -21.86 -2.41
N LYS A 23 -30.51 -23.01 -1.79
CA LYS A 23 -29.34 -23.15 -0.91
C LYS A 23 -28.02 -23.08 -1.69
N ALA A 24 -27.98 -23.69 -2.88
CA ALA A 24 -26.80 -23.64 -3.75
C ALA A 24 -26.48 -22.21 -4.21
N ILE A 25 -27.51 -21.43 -4.57
CA ILE A 25 -27.35 -20.03 -4.98
C ILE A 25 -26.88 -19.17 -3.80
N ALA A 26 -27.49 -19.33 -2.62
CA ALA A 26 -27.11 -18.57 -1.44
C ALA A 26 -25.65 -18.82 -1.03
N SER A 27 -25.21 -20.08 -1.05
CA SER A 27 -23.82 -20.48 -0.77
C SER A 27 -22.84 -19.94 -1.82
N ALA A 28 -23.19 -19.99 -3.11
CA ALA A 28 -22.36 -19.46 -4.18
C ALA A 28 -22.18 -17.93 -4.08
N VAL A 29 -23.25 -17.22 -3.73
CA VAL A 29 -23.22 -15.76 -3.52
C VAL A 29 -22.39 -15.40 -2.30
N GLU A 30 -22.52 -16.13 -1.19
CA GLU A 30 -21.71 -15.93 0.01
C GLU A 30 -20.23 -16.18 -0.26
N SER A 31 -19.89 -17.28 -0.94
CA SER A 31 -18.52 -17.60 -1.34
C SER A 31 -17.92 -16.53 -2.26
N ALA A 32 -18.69 -16.03 -3.22
CA ALA A 32 -18.25 -14.93 -4.10
C ALA A 32 -18.05 -13.63 -3.32
N LEU A 33 -18.91 -13.33 -2.34
CA LEU A 33 -18.82 -12.13 -1.51
C LEU A 33 -17.61 -12.17 -0.56
N GLU A 34 -17.36 -13.30 0.10
CA GLU A 34 -16.18 -13.46 0.96
C GLU A 34 -14.87 -13.39 0.15
N THR A 35 -14.85 -14.01 -1.03
CA THR A 35 -13.71 -13.94 -1.95
C THR A 35 -13.47 -12.50 -2.43
N ASN A 36 -14.53 -11.77 -2.77
CA ASN A 36 -14.40 -10.38 -3.22
C ASN A 36 -13.90 -9.47 -2.08
N ASN A 37 -14.49 -9.59 -0.89
CA ASN A 37 -14.12 -8.76 0.27
C ASN A 37 -12.66 -9.00 0.70
N SER A 38 -12.22 -10.26 0.77
CA SER A 38 -10.81 -10.58 1.05
C SER A 38 -9.85 -10.04 -0.01
N SER A 39 -10.24 -10.06 -1.29
CA SER A 39 -9.43 -9.49 -2.37
C SER A 39 -9.30 -7.96 -2.28
N LEU A 40 -10.38 -7.26 -1.91
CA LEU A 40 -10.38 -5.80 -1.71
C LEU A 40 -9.54 -5.40 -0.50
N LEU A 41 -9.62 -6.16 0.60
CA LEU A 41 -8.79 -5.91 1.78
C LEU A 41 -7.30 -6.06 1.47
N ASN A 42 -6.92 -7.08 0.67
CA ASN A 42 -5.55 -7.25 0.20
C ASN A 42 -5.09 -6.11 -0.73
N GLU A 43 -5.97 -5.64 -1.62
CA GLU A 43 -5.64 -4.51 -2.51
C GLU A 43 -5.42 -3.22 -1.72
N ILE A 44 -6.28 -2.93 -0.72
CA ILE A 44 -6.14 -1.76 0.16
C ILE A 44 -4.84 -1.84 0.97
N ALA A 45 -4.55 -2.99 1.56
CA ALA A 45 -3.29 -3.20 2.29
C ALA A 45 -2.06 -2.96 1.40
N THR A 46 -2.10 -3.42 0.15
CA THR A 46 -1.03 -3.19 -0.83
C THR A 46 -0.89 -1.71 -1.17
N LYS A 47 -1.99 -0.97 -1.36
CA LYS A 47 -1.95 0.48 -1.64
C LYS A 47 -1.40 1.29 -0.46
N ASP A 48 -1.75 0.93 0.77
CA ASP A 48 -1.19 1.57 1.96
C ASP A 48 0.31 1.31 2.09
N ASP A 49 0.77 0.12 1.74
CA ASP A 49 2.19 -0.22 1.78
C ASP A 49 2.99 0.49 0.67
N LEU A 50 2.41 0.66 -0.51
CA LEU A 50 2.98 1.52 -1.56
C LEU A 50 3.12 2.97 -1.09
N ARG A 51 2.08 3.52 -0.47
CA ARG A 51 2.13 4.89 0.07
C ARG A 51 3.19 5.06 1.15
N LYS A 52 3.32 4.08 2.06
CA LYS A 52 4.40 4.09 3.07
C LYS A 52 5.78 4.04 2.44
N LEU A 53 5.94 3.28 1.35
CA LEU A 53 7.21 3.18 0.62
C LEU A 53 7.56 4.51 -0.07
N GLU A 54 6.60 5.18 -0.69
CA GLU A 54 6.77 6.52 -1.27
C GLU A 54 7.25 7.53 -0.21
N ILE A 55 6.58 7.58 0.95
CA ILE A 55 6.96 8.46 2.06
C ILE A 55 8.41 8.18 2.53
N LYS A 56 8.77 6.90 2.70
CA LYS A 56 10.14 6.52 3.09
C LYS A 56 11.16 6.94 2.02
N MET A 57 10.81 6.81 0.74
CA MET A 57 11.69 7.24 -0.34
C MET A 57 11.89 8.76 -0.34
N GLU A 58 10.84 9.54 -0.11
CA GLU A 58 10.94 11.00 0.03
C GLU A 58 11.80 11.42 1.22
N GLN A 59 11.66 10.72 2.36
CA GLN A 59 12.50 10.95 3.54
C GLN A 59 13.98 10.71 3.24
N VAL A 60 14.31 9.55 2.63
CA VAL A 60 15.70 9.22 2.26
C VAL A 60 16.25 10.22 1.24
N ARG A 61 15.47 10.62 0.23
CA ARG A 61 15.87 11.67 -0.72
C ARG A 61 16.19 12.97 0.00
N THR A 62 15.35 13.37 0.94
CA THR A 62 15.54 14.59 1.73
C THR A 62 16.82 14.51 2.58
N GLU A 63 17.09 13.37 3.20
CA GLU A 63 18.32 13.15 3.98
C GLU A 63 19.57 13.19 3.10
N ILE A 64 19.54 12.57 1.92
CA ILE A 64 20.65 12.62 0.95
C ILE A 64 20.93 14.06 0.54
N ILE A 65 19.89 14.84 0.22
CA ILE A 65 20.05 16.25 -0.15
C ILE A 65 20.69 17.05 0.99
N LYS A 66 20.26 16.83 2.24
CA LYS A 66 20.88 17.47 3.42
C LYS A 66 22.36 17.09 3.55
N TRP A 67 22.69 15.82 3.37
CA TRP A 67 24.07 15.34 3.42
C TRP A 67 24.95 15.90 2.30
N MET A 68 24.40 16.12 1.11
CA MET A 68 25.11 16.76 0.00
C MET A 68 25.58 18.18 0.36
N PHE A 69 24.78 18.97 1.07
CA PHE A 69 25.18 20.31 1.51
C PHE A 69 26.35 20.31 2.50
N ILE A 70 26.31 19.40 3.49
CA ILE A 70 27.40 19.25 4.48
C ILE A 70 28.69 18.85 3.78
N PHE A 71 28.59 17.87 2.87
CA PHE A 71 29.72 17.42 2.08
C PHE A 71 30.28 18.53 1.18
N TRP A 72 29.41 19.29 0.51
CA TRP A 72 29.82 20.39 -0.36
C TRP A 72 30.57 21.48 0.41
N ILE A 73 30.16 21.85 1.63
CA ILE A 73 30.92 22.80 2.46
C ILE A 73 32.35 22.29 2.69
N GLY A 74 32.50 21.00 3.00
CA GLY A 74 33.82 20.36 3.12
C GLY A 74 34.63 20.44 1.83
N GLN A 75 34.02 20.11 0.69
CA GLN A 75 34.69 20.19 -0.61
C GLN A 75 35.14 21.62 -0.95
N PHE A 76 34.28 22.63 -0.76
CA PHE A 76 34.63 24.04 -1.00
C PHE A 76 35.76 24.50 -0.08
N ALA A 77 35.75 24.10 1.20
CA ALA A 77 36.82 24.41 2.14
C ALA A 77 38.15 23.78 1.72
N SER A 78 38.14 22.50 1.32
CA SER A 78 39.33 21.80 0.85
C SER A 78 39.90 22.42 -0.43
N ILE A 79 39.06 22.72 -1.42
CA ILE A 79 39.49 23.37 -2.67
C ILE A 79 40.09 24.74 -2.37
N THR A 80 39.43 25.54 -1.53
CA THR A 80 39.91 26.88 -1.15
C THR A 80 41.25 26.80 -0.40
N ALA A 81 41.41 25.83 0.50
CA ALA A 81 42.65 25.62 1.23
C ALA A 81 43.81 25.23 0.30
N VAL A 82 43.56 24.33 -0.66
CA VAL A 82 44.57 23.94 -1.67
C VAL A 82 44.94 25.14 -2.53
N LEU A 83 43.97 25.89 -3.07
CA LEU A 83 44.24 27.08 -3.88
C LEU A 83 45.06 28.11 -3.11
N PHE A 84 44.70 28.40 -1.85
CA PHE A 84 45.43 29.34 -1.01
C PHE A 84 46.86 28.88 -0.72
N LEU A 85 47.08 27.58 -0.52
CA LEU A 85 48.43 27.01 -0.34
C LEU A 85 49.30 27.18 -1.60
N PHE A 86 48.71 27.02 -2.79
CA PHE A 86 49.42 27.19 -4.07
C PHE A 86 49.68 28.66 -4.42
N PHE A 87 48.76 29.59 -4.12
CA PHE A 87 48.94 31.02 -4.37
C PHE A 87 49.77 31.74 -3.29
N LYS A 88 50.02 31.09 -2.15
CA LYS A 88 50.91 31.59 -1.08
C LYS A 88 52.34 31.03 -1.21
N LYS A 89 52.79 30.85 -2.45
CA LYS A 89 54.19 30.71 -2.88
C LYS A 89 54.49 31.83 -3.85
#